data_AF-A0A8S3PUL0-F1
#
_entry.id   AF-A0A8S3PUL0-F1
#
_cell.length_a   1.000
_cell.length_b   1.000
_cell.length_c   1.000
_cell.angle_alpha   90.00
_cell.angle_beta   90.00
_cell.angle_gamma   90.00
#
_symmetry.space_group_name_H-M   'P 1'
#
loop_
_entity.id
_entity.type
_entity.pdbx_description
1 polymer ?
#
loop_
_entity_poly.entity_id
_entity_poly.type
_entity_poly.pdbx_seq_one_letter_code
_entity_poly.pdbx_strand_id
1 'polypeptide(L)'
;MKQIQHLPERTANTGTLLLLGWIPIEAAVHKRMLCTFRNIVANKNPVEYNIANRQLAIKNKDSKSWFIRIVVLADKYELPSPHELLVNPPCKYKWNKLVSKVVNFFWLDKLKTDAKEKSTLKLLNIEDTIIRKTHNIWFSGGADPFAVKR
;
A
#
# COMPACT_ATOMS: atom_id res chain seq x y z
N MET A 1 0.31 -11.48 13.19
CA MET A 1 1.52 -10.65 13.42
C MET A 1 1.72 -10.29 14.89
N LYS A 2 0.73 -9.71 15.58
CA LYS A 2 0.83 -9.44 17.03
C LYS A 2 1.22 -10.66 17.87
N GLN A 3 0.62 -11.81 17.56
CA GLN A 3 0.94 -13.09 18.22
C GLN A 3 2.41 -13.50 18.05
N ILE A 4 3.01 -13.25 16.88
CA ILE A 4 4.43 -13.54 16.62
C ILE A 4 5.33 -12.61 17.46
N GLN A 5 4.87 -11.39 17.72
CA GLN A 5 5.58 -10.38 18.51
C GLN A 5 5.22 -10.42 20.00
N HIS A 6 4.42 -11.39 20.44
CA HIS A 6 3.88 -11.46 21.80
C HIS A 6 3.19 -10.16 22.27
N LEU A 7 2.64 -9.38 21.33
CA LEU A 7 1.90 -8.16 21.64
C LEU A 7 0.47 -8.51 22.09
N PRO A 8 -0.09 -7.80 23.09
CA PRO A 8 -1.48 -7.95 23.48
C PRO A 8 -2.44 -7.80 22.29
N GLU A 9 -3.55 -8.52 22.30
CA GLU A 9 -4.54 -8.42 21.21
C GLU A 9 -5.08 -7.00 21.03
N ARG A 10 -5.18 -6.26 22.15
CA ARG A 10 -5.64 -4.88 22.23
C ARG A 10 -4.65 -3.84 21.66
N THR A 11 -3.42 -4.22 21.32
CA THR A 11 -2.44 -3.29 20.72
C THR A 11 -3.02 -2.71 19.42
N ALA A 12 -2.88 -1.40 19.17
CA ALA A 12 -3.35 -0.82 17.92
C ALA A 12 -2.55 -1.37 16.71
N ASN A 13 -3.25 -1.97 15.72
CA ASN A 13 -2.62 -2.49 14.50
C ASN A 13 -1.75 -1.44 13.80
N THR A 14 -2.22 -0.20 13.80
CA THR A 14 -1.57 0.98 13.20
C THR A 14 -0.20 1.25 13.82
N GLY A 15 -0.12 1.20 15.15
CA GLY A 15 1.16 1.37 15.86
C GLY A 15 2.15 0.26 15.49
N THR A 16 1.68 -1.00 15.44
CA THR A 16 2.52 -2.12 15.00
C THR A 16 3.03 -1.94 13.56
N LEU A 17 2.15 -1.56 12.62
CA LEU A 17 2.51 -1.36 11.22
C LEU A 17 3.53 -0.21 11.05
N LEU A 18 3.30 0.93 11.71
CA LEU A 18 4.19 2.07 11.68
C LEU A 18 5.57 1.73 12.27
N LEU A 19 5.60 1.07 13.42
CA LEU A 19 6.85 0.67 14.07
C LEU A 19 7.63 -0.37 13.26
N LEU A 20 6.95 -1.23 12.51
CA LEU A 20 7.62 -2.18 11.61
C LEU A 20 8.07 -1.55 10.29
N GLY A 21 7.56 -0.36 9.96
CA GLY A 21 7.69 0.23 8.64
C GLY A 21 6.93 -0.56 7.57
N TRP A 22 5.83 -1.23 7.94
CA TRP A 22 5.04 -2.05 7.01
C TRP A 22 3.78 -1.32 6.57
N ILE A 23 3.29 -1.68 5.39
CA ILE A 23 2.00 -1.22 4.87
C ILE A 23 0.93 -2.28 5.09
N PRO A 24 -0.36 -1.89 5.14
CA PRO A 24 -1.46 -2.85 5.17
C PRO A 24 -1.42 -3.78 3.96
N ILE A 25 -1.91 -5.02 4.13
CA ILE A 25 -1.96 -6.00 3.04
C ILE A 25 -2.74 -5.49 1.82
N GLU A 26 -3.79 -4.71 2.05
CA GLU A 26 -4.57 -4.03 1.02
C GLU A 26 -3.68 -3.18 0.10
N ALA A 27 -2.72 -2.44 0.67
CA ALA A 27 -1.77 -1.63 -0.09
C ALA A 27 -0.88 -2.49 -1.00
N ALA A 28 -0.46 -3.67 -0.53
CA ALA A 28 0.31 -4.60 -1.35
C ALA A 28 -0.51 -5.17 -2.51
N VAL A 29 -1.78 -5.50 -2.25
CA VAL A 29 -2.73 -5.95 -3.28
C VAL A 29 -2.93 -4.87 -4.33
N HIS A 30 -3.14 -3.61 -3.92
CA HIS A 30 -3.31 -2.49 -4.84
C HIS A 30 -2.10 -2.30 -5.76
N LYS A 31 -0.88 -2.32 -5.21
CA LYS A 31 0.34 -2.25 -6.02
C LYS A 31 0.40 -3.39 -7.02
N ARG A 32 0.09 -4.61 -6.60
CA ARG A 32 0.13 -5.77 -7.49
C ARG A 32 -0.90 -5.63 -8.61
N MET A 33 -2.12 -5.19 -8.30
CA MET A 33 -3.17 -4.94 -9.29
C MET A 33 -2.75 -3.91 -10.34
N LEU A 34 -2.29 -2.73 -9.91
CA LEU A 34 -1.84 -1.64 -10.80
C LEU A 34 -0.64 -2.05 -11.66
N CYS A 35 0.34 -2.75 -11.10
CA CYS A 35 1.50 -3.22 -11.85
C CYS A 35 1.13 -4.36 -12.83
N THR A 36 0.17 -5.21 -12.46
CA THR A 36 -0.33 -6.27 -13.35
C THR A 36 -1.09 -5.67 -14.53
N PHE A 37 -1.95 -4.68 -14.28
CA PHE A 37 -2.66 -3.96 -15.34
C PHE A 37 -1.68 -3.32 -16.33
N ARG A 38 -0.64 -2.63 -15.84
CA ARG A 38 0.42 -2.08 -16.71
C ARG A 38 1.08 -3.16 -17.57
N ASN A 39 1.31 -4.36 -17.05
CA ASN A 39 1.90 -5.44 -17.83
C ASN A 39 0.95 -5.94 -18.93
N ILE A 40 -0.36 -6.04 -18.64
CA ILE A 40 -1.39 -6.37 -19.62
C ILE A 40 -1.39 -5.35 -20.76
N VAL A 41 -1.40 -4.05 -20.45
CA VAL A 41 -1.48 -3.01 -21.50
C VAL A 41 -0.15 -2.78 -22.23
N ALA A 42 0.99 -3.06 -21.58
CA ALA A 42 2.30 -2.95 -22.21
C ALA A 42 2.64 -4.16 -23.09
N ASN A 43 2.06 -5.33 -22.80
CA ASN A 43 2.20 -6.50 -23.65
C ASN A 43 1.12 -6.44 -24.72
N LYS A 44 1.50 -6.17 -25.97
CA LYS A 44 0.56 -6.15 -27.10
C LYS A 44 0.06 -7.55 -27.49
N ASN A 45 0.05 -8.51 -26.55
CA ASN A 45 -0.65 -9.77 -26.77
C ASN A 45 -2.12 -9.42 -27.04
N PRO A 46 -2.66 -9.82 -28.21
CA PRO A 46 -3.96 -9.35 -28.65
C PRO A 46 -5.07 -9.71 -27.66
N VAL A 47 -4.98 -10.85 -26.95
CA VAL A 47 -6.10 -11.32 -26.13
C VAL A 47 -6.28 -10.46 -24.87
N GLU A 48 -5.26 -10.36 -24.04
CA GLU A 48 -5.37 -9.64 -22.76
C GLU A 48 -5.59 -8.14 -22.97
N TYR A 49 -4.90 -7.55 -23.96
CA TYR A 49 -5.06 -6.15 -24.32
C TYR A 49 -6.49 -5.86 -24.82
N ASN A 50 -7.03 -6.68 -25.72
CA ASN A 50 -8.38 -6.48 -26.24
C ASN A 50 -9.45 -6.67 -25.15
N ILE A 51 -9.23 -7.61 -24.22
CA ILE A 51 -10.11 -7.76 -23.05
C ILE A 51 -10.05 -6.50 -22.19
N ALA A 52 -8.85 -5.99 -21.88
CA ALA A 52 -8.70 -4.77 -21.09
C ALA A 52 -9.40 -3.58 -21.74
N ASN A 53 -9.15 -3.34 -23.03
CA ASN A 53 -9.76 -2.26 -23.78
C ASN A 53 -11.29 -2.37 -23.80
N ARG A 54 -11.82 -3.56 -24.13
CA ARG A 54 -13.28 -3.81 -24.15
C ARG A 54 -13.92 -3.63 -22.78
N GLN A 55 -13.31 -4.16 -21.73
CA GLN A 55 -13.88 -4.09 -20.37
C GLN A 55 -13.88 -2.66 -19.84
N LEU A 56 -12.87 -1.87 -20.16
CA LEU A 56 -12.84 -0.45 -19.80
C LEU A 56 -13.86 0.38 -20.58
N ALA A 57 -14.17 0.02 -21.83
CA ALA A 57 -15.16 0.71 -22.64
C ALA A 57 -16.63 0.40 -22.25
N ILE A 58 -16.92 -0.84 -21.83
CA ILE A 58 -18.31 -1.32 -21.64
C ILE A 58 -18.77 -1.23 -20.18
N LYS A 59 -17.87 -1.36 -19.21
CA LYS A 59 -18.28 -1.51 -17.81
C LYS A 59 -18.57 -0.15 -17.15
N ASN A 60 -19.72 -0.08 -16.48
CA ASN A 60 -20.08 1.07 -15.64
C ASN A 60 -19.20 1.13 -14.38
N LYS A 61 -19.09 2.33 -13.79
CA LYS A 61 -18.31 2.57 -12.57
C LYS A 61 -18.76 1.74 -11.35
N ASP A 62 -20.03 1.34 -11.31
CA ASP A 62 -20.57 0.50 -10.22
C ASP A 62 -20.32 -1.01 -10.42
N SER A 63 -19.69 -1.39 -11.53
CA SER A 63 -19.40 -2.80 -11.81
C SER A 63 -18.35 -3.36 -10.86
N LYS A 64 -18.58 -4.56 -10.32
CA LYS A 64 -17.60 -5.31 -9.51
C LYS A 64 -16.41 -5.87 -10.32
N SER A 65 -16.27 -5.47 -11.59
CA SER A 65 -15.18 -5.88 -12.49
C SER A 65 -13.81 -5.50 -11.95
N TRP A 66 -12.82 -6.37 -12.16
CA TRP A 66 -11.43 -6.10 -11.82
C TRP A 66 -10.90 -4.84 -12.52
N PHE A 67 -11.27 -4.59 -13.78
CA PHE A 67 -10.84 -3.40 -14.53
C PHE A 67 -11.41 -2.10 -13.95
N ILE A 68 -12.65 -2.13 -13.47
CA ILE A 68 -13.25 -0.97 -12.79
C ILE A 68 -12.60 -0.73 -11.43
N ARG A 69 -12.19 -1.79 -10.72
CA ARG A 69 -11.33 -1.61 -9.53
C ARG A 69 -10.01 -0.93 -9.88
N ILE A 70 -9.41 -1.20 -11.05
CA ILE A 70 -8.20 -0.48 -11.48
C ILE A 70 -8.50 1.02 -11.69
N VAL A 71 -9.64 1.39 -12.29
CA VAL A 71 -10.07 2.79 -12.43
C VAL A 71 -10.18 3.46 -11.07
N VAL A 72 -10.91 2.85 -10.13
CA VAL A 72 -11.08 3.37 -8.77
C VAL A 72 -9.73 3.50 -8.05
N LEU A 73 -8.80 2.56 -8.23
CA LEU A 73 -7.47 2.64 -7.64
C LEU A 73 -6.61 3.72 -8.30
N ALA A 74 -6.72 3.91 -9.62
CA ALA A 74 -6.02 4.97 -10.31
C ALA A 74 -6.48 6.34 -9.79
N ASP A 75 -7.80 6.54 -9.66
CA ASP A 75 -8.39 7.76 -9.11
C ASP A 75 -7.97 7.97 -7.64
N LYS A 76 -8.06 6.93 -6.79
CA LYS A 76 -7.67 6.97 -5.37
C LYS A 76 -6.22 7.39 -5.15
N TYR A 77 -5.34 7.07 -6.09
CA TYR A 77 -3.91 7.36 -6.00
C TYR A 77 -3.48 8.46 -6.98
N GLU A 78 -4.40 9.20 -7.59
CA GLU A 78 -4.09 10.25 -8.56
C GLU A 78 -3.10 9.79 -9.64
N LEU A 79 -3.27 8.56 -10.11
CA LEU A 79 -2.47 7.95 -11.17
C LEU A 79 -3.10 8.23 -12.54
N PRO A 80 -2.33 8.14 -13.64
CA PRO A 80 -2.86 8.21 -14.99
C PRO A 80 -4.04 7.25 -15.20
N SER A 81 -5.05 7.71 -15.93
CA SER A 81 -6.25 6.92 -16.14
C SER A 81 -5.91 5.60 -16.85
N PRO A 82 -6.65 4.51 -16.60
CA PRO A 82 -6.41 3.24 -17.31
C PRO A 82 -6.53 3.36 -18.84
N HIS A 83 -7.31 4.33 -19.34
CA HIS A 83 -7.40 4.65 -20.76
C HIS A 83 -6.12 5.29 -21.30
N GLU A 84 -5.49 6.20 -20.57
CA GLU A 84 -4.17 6.75 -20.95
C GLU A 84 -3.10 5.66 -20.99
N LEU A 85 -3.14 4.73 -20.02
CA LEU A 85 -2.21 3.60 -19.96
C LEU A 85 -2.36 2.63 -21.14
N LEU A 86 -3.55 2.53 -21.76
CA LEU A 86 -3.79 1.74 -22.97
C LEU A 86 -3.12 2.36 -24.21
N VAL A 87 -3.05 3.69 -24.26
CA VAL A 87 -2.48 4.44 -25.39
C VAL A 87 -0.95 4.49 -25.27
N ASN A 88 -0.45 4.88 -24.10
CA ASN A 88 0.98 5.07 -23.86
C ASN A 88 1.42 4.47 -22.52
N PRO A 89 1.68 3.15 -22.47
CA PRO A 89 2.09 2.50 -21.24
C PRO A 89 3.50 2.95 -20.83
N PRO A 90 3.70 3.48 -19.60
CA PRO A 90 5.01 3.88 -19.11
C PRO A 90 5.94 2.66 -18.99
N CYS A 91 7.25 2.88 -18.97
CA CYS A 91 8.21 1.77 -18.80
C CYS A 91 8.05 1.09 -17.42
N LYS A 92 8.28 -0.22 -17.36
CA LYS A 92 8.01 -1.07 -16.18
C LYS A 92 8.66 -0.53 -14.91
N TYR A 93 9.92 -0.12 -15.00
CA TYR A 93 10.67 0.40 -13.87
C TYR A 93 10.09 1.71 -13.34
N LYS A 94 9.85 2.70 -14.23
CA LYS A 94 9.27 4.00 -13.84
C LYS A 94 7.89 3.82 -13.22
N TRP A 95 7.05 2.96 -13.82
CA TRP A 95 5.72 2.65 -13.29
C TRP A 95 5.77 2.02 -11.90
N ASN A 96 6.56 0.97 -11.72
CA ASN A 96 6.69 0.31 -10.42
C ASN A 96 7.18 1.26 -9.33
N LYS A 97 8.12 2.15 -9.68
CA LYS A 97 8.64 3.18 -8.76
C LYS A 97 7.56 4.20 -8.40
N LEU A 98 6.81 4.70 -9.39
CA LEU A 98 5.70 5.63 -9.19
C LEU A 98 4.60 5.03 -8.30
N VAL A 99 4.07 3.87 -8.68
CA VAL A 99 3.04 3.15 -7.91
C VAL A 99 3.52 2.85 -6.50
N SER A 100 4.77 2.40 -6.33
CA SER A 100 5.33 2.16 -5.00
C SER A 100 5.40 3.42 -4.15
N LYS A 101 5.85 4.53 -4.74
CA LYS A 101 5.96 5.83 -4.06
C LYS A 101 4.60 6.33 -3.62
N VAL A 102 3.63 6.43 -4.53
CA VAL A 102 2.33 7.04 -4.25
C VAL A 102 1.51 6.19 -3.29
N VAL A 103 1.45 4.86 -3.51
CA VAL A 103 0.72 3.97 -2.59
C VAL A 103 1.37 3.96 -1.21
N ASN A 104 2.70 3.95 -1.11
CA ASN A 104 3.37 4.07 0.19
C ASN A 104 3.03 5.40 0.87
N PHE A 105 3.13 6.51 0.14
CA PHE A 105 2.88 7.83 0.69
C PHE A 105 1.46 7.94 1.26
N PHE A 106 0.45 7.56 0.47
CA PHE A 106 -0.96 7.56 0.89
C PHE A 106 -1.17 6.73 2.17
N TRP A 107 -0.62 5.52 2.21
CA TRP A 107 -0.82 4.65 3.38
C TRP A 107 -0.01 5.08 4.59
N LEU A 108 1.18 5.67 4.41
CA LEU A 108 1.92 6.26 5.51
C LEU A 108 1.13 7.38 6.15
N ASP A 109 0.64 8.32 5.33
CA ASP A 109 -0.15 9.45 5.79
C ASP A 109 -1.41 8.98 6.51
N LYS A 110 -2.17 8.06 5.91
CA LYS A 110 -3.36 7.46 6.52
C LYS A 110 -3.05 6.78 7.86
N LEU A 111 -1.96 6.02 7.96
CA LEU A 111 -1.56 5.37 9.21
C LEU A 111 -1.12 6.39 10.27
N LYS A 112 -0.41 7.45 9.87
CA LYS A 112 0.00 8.53 10.79
C LYS A 112 -1.23 9.26 11.35
N THR A 113 -2.21 9.57 10.51
CA THR A 113 -3.47 10.22 10.93
C THR A 113 -4.26 9.33 11.89
N ASP A 114 -4.49 8.06 11.54
CA ASP A 114 -5.18 7.11 12.41
C ASP A 114 -4.40 6.80 13.71
N ALA A 115 -3.07 6.96 13.72
CA ALA A 115 -2.28 6.85 14.94
C ALA A 115 -2.43 8.07 15.85
N LYS A 116 -2.56 9.29 15.29
CA LYS A 116 -2.78 10.53 16.05
C LYS A 116 -4.13 10.54 16.77
N GLU A 117 -5.15 9.90 16.20
CA GLU A 117 -6.49 9.78 16.80
C GLU A 117 -6.53 8.81 18.00
N LYS A 118 -5.53 7.92 18.14
CA LYS A 118 -5.52 6.88 19.16
C LYS A 118 -4.76 7.32 20.41
N SER A 119 -5.48 7.45 21.53
CA SER A 119 -4.91 7.80 22.83
C SER A 119 -3.77 6.86 23.28
N THR A 120 -3.86 5.57 22.92
CA THR A 120 -2.85 4.55 23.22
C THR A 120 -1.53 4.74 22.49
N LEU A 121 -1.49 5.55 21.43
CA LEU A 121 -0.29 5.84 20.63
C LEU A 121 0.27 7.24 20.88
N LYS A 122 -0.29 7.99 21.84
CA LYS A 122 0.11 9.38 22.13
C LYS A 122 1.59 9.55 22.51
N LEU A 123 2.16 8.53 23.15
CA LEU A 123 3.58 8.54 23.57
C LEU A 123 4.53 8.06 22.47
N LEU A 124 4.00 7.58 21.35
CA LEU A 124 4.80 7.08 20.23
C LEU A 124 5.28 8.27 19.39
N ASN A 125 6.58 8.36 19.11
CA ASN A 125 7.06 9.31 18.11
C ASN A 125 6.72 8.80 16.70
N ILE A 126 5.51 9.12 16.25
CA ILE A 126 4.97 8.71 14.95
C ILE A 126 5.73 9.38 13.80
N GLU A 127 6.31 10.57 14.02
CA GLU A 127 6.87 11.36 12.93
C GLU A 127 8.12 10.74 12.31
N ASP A 128 8.92 10.05 13.14
CA ASP A 128 10.16 9.36 12.72
C ASP A 128 9.91 8.02 11.99
N THR A 129 8.65 7.60 11.85
CA THR A 129 8.32 6.32 11.21
C THR A 129 8.37 6.42 9.69
N ILE A 130 9.06 5.46 9.06
CA ILE A 130 9.27 5.41 7.61
C ILE A 130 8.92 4.02 7.09
N ILE A 131 8.19 3.94 5.96
CA ILE A 131 7.89 2.66 5.32
C ILE A 131 9.20 2.01 4.82
N ARG A 132 9.31 0.70 5.04
CA ARG A 132 10.48 -0.18 4.81
C ARG A 132 11.61 -0.03 5.82
N LYS A 133 11.45 0.79 6.86
CA LYS A 133 12.41 0.91 7.94
C LYS A 133 11.75 0.53 9.26
N THR A 134 12.28 -0.51 9.90
CA THR A 134 11.85 -0.90 11.23
C THR A 134 12.35 0.13 12.25
N HIS A 135 11.48 0.50 13.19
CA HIS A 135 11.78 1.47 14.24
C HIS A 135 12.79 0.90 15.24
N ASN A 136 13.60 1.79 15.82
CA ASN A 136 14.73 1.39 16.66
C ASN A 136 14.34 0.64 17.94
N ILE A 137 13.10 0.81 18.40
CA ILE A 137 12.55 0.08 19.56
C ILE A 137 12.63 -1.44 19.40
N TRP A 138 12.65 -1.94 18.16
CA TRP A 138 12.78 -3.37 17.88
C TRP A 138 14.24 -3.86 17.89
N PHE A 139 15.23 -2.96 17.79
CA PHE A 139 16.64 -3.34 17.98
C PHE A 139 16.97 -3.53 19.46
N SER A 140 16.31 -2.80 20.36
CA SER A 140 16.51 -2.94 21.81
C SER A 140 15.60 -3.99 22.45
N GLY A 141 14.43 -4.29 21.86
CA GLY A 141 13.38 -5.16 22.42
C GLY A 141 13.69 -6.66 22.58
N GLY A 142 14.95 -7.08 22.45
CA GLY A 142 15.39 -8.45 22.70
C GLY A 142 16.84 -8.57 23.20
N ALA A 143 17.53 -7.46 23.44
CA ALA A 143 18.93 -7.46 23.85
C ALA A 143 19.11 -7.70 25.36
N ASP A 144 18.12 -7.33 26.18
CA ASP A 144 18.16 -7.55 27.62
C ASP A 144 16.74 -7.60 28.20
N PRO A 145 16.25 -8.76 28.70
CA PRO A 145 14.95 -8.88 29.36
C PRO A 145 14.84 -8.06 30.65
N PHE A 146 15.93 -7.47 31.15
CA PHE A 146 15.98 -6.65 32.37
C PHE A 146 16.27 -5.16 32.12
N ALA A 147 16.38 -4.70 30.87
CA ALA A 147 16.73 -3.31 30.57
C ALA A 147 15.62 -2.28 30.89
N VAL A 148 14.44 -2.70 31.33
CA VAL A 148 13.47 -1.79 31.93
C VAL A 148 13.84 -1.61 33.40
N LYS A 149 14.70 -0.62 33.69
CA LYS A 149 14.93 -0.16 35.06
C LYS A 149 13.59 0.27 35.66
N ARG A 150 13.23 -0.38 36.77
CA ARG A 150 12.17 0.08 37.70
C ARG A 150 12.51 1.45 38.26
#